data_AF-D7UZC6-F1
#
_entry.id   AF-D7UZC6-F1
#
_cell.length_a   1.000
_cell.length_b   1.000
_cell.length_c   1.000
_cell.angle_alpha   90.00
_cell.angle_beta   90.00
_cell.angle_gamma   90.00
#
_symmetry.space_group_name_H-M   'P 1'
#
loop_
_entity.id
_entity.type
_entity.pdbx_description
1 polymer ?
#
loop_
_entity_poly.entity_id
_entity_poly.type
_entity_poly.pdbx_seq_one_letter_code
_entity_poly.pdbx_strand_id
1 'polypeptide(L)'
;MTYRLPKQAKKLLEQQHTLPYLLYTDNGGYQVTIYTTLGKISGIVIQHESGKTADEKETEAILFQLQKYYFYFEYLRKRLALVKEKDSSIAEKIEVQSAILEEQVLFDEKIQPKADALKTMLHVFDQQQCKMDVYQEDISLLNEKIKLQQKITSEDWEAAEDLAIAFGTSAYAQSIYLQDYRSLRKALQKWTAEQQKQLPAAKRRELNKLLTLLSDTNAGLVFDHILSLVPRLEENLMLDKERSKAARISEFQKEFGNYVKFYKPDIAKVKALVRK
;
A
#
# COMPACT_ATOMS: atom_id res chain seq x y z
N MET A 1 -5.82 9.57 -48.22
CA MET A 1 -4.79 9.97 -47.24
C MET A 1 -5.31 9.73 -45.84
N THR A 2 -4.76 8.77 -45.11
CA THR A 2 -5.11 8.49 -43.71
C THR A 2 -4.35 9.46 -42.82
N TYR A 3 -5.03 10.48 -42.30
CA TYR A 3 -4.48 11.37 -41.29
C TYR A 3 -4.21 10.58 -40.00
N ARG A 4 -2.96 10.16 -39.81
CA ARG A 4 -2.50 9.67 -38.50
C ARG A 4 -2.35 10.89 -37.60
N LEU A 5 -3.33 11.13 -36.73
CA LEU A 5 -3.21 12.10 -35.66
C LEU A 5 -1.92 11.82 -34.84
N PRO A 6 -1.04 12.81 -34.63
CA PRO A 6 0.17 12.63 -33.85
C PRO A 6 -0.20 12.22 -32.42
N LYS A 7 0.55 11.28 -31.82
CA LYS A 7 0.35 10.80 -30.43
C LYS A 7 0.20 11.93 -29.39
N GLN A 8 0.71 13.13 -29.68
CA GLN A 8 0.58 14.33 -28.85
C GLN A 8 -0.85 14.93 -28.87
N ALA A 9 -1.59 14.87 -29.96
CA ALA A 9 -2.96 15.41 -30.03
C ALA A 9 -3.95 14.60 -29.17
N LYS A 10 -3.74 13.28 -29.04
CA LYS A 10 -4.52 12.43 -28.11
C LYS A 10 -4.33 12.76 -26.63
N LYS A 11 -3.21 13.41 -26.24
CA LYS A 11 -2.95 13.81 -24.85
C LYS A 11 -3.69 15.09 -24.42
N LEU A 12 -4.19 15.87 -25.38
CA LEU A 12 -4.91 17.13 -25.12
C LEU A 12 -6.44 16.97 -25.12
N LEU A 13 -6.95 15.82 -25.56
CA LEU A 13 -8.38 15.54 -25.52
C LEU A 13 -8.78 15.06 -24.13
N GLU A 14 -9.83 15.67 -23.60
CA GLU A 14 -10.47 15.26 -22.37
C GLU A 14 -10.98 13.82 -22.51
N GLN A 15 -10.64 12.97 -21.53
CA GLN A 15 -11.06 11.58 -21.48
C GLN A 15 -12.23 11.42 -20.52
N GLN A 16 -13.27 10.74 -20.99
CA GLN A 16 -14.45 10.42 -20.20
C GLN A 16 -14.33 9.02 -19.60
N HIS A 17 -14.54 8.90 -18.30
CA HIS A 17 -14.52 7.65 -17.55
C HIS A 17 -15.82 7.51 -16.75
N THR A 18 -16.76 6.74 -17.28
CA THR A 18 -18.00 6.40 -16.57
C THR A 18 -17.72 5.22 -15.64
N LEU A 19 -18.08 5.36 -14.36
CA LEU A 19 -17.90 4.26 -13.40
C LEU A 19 -18.77 3.06 -13.82
N PRO A 20 -18.27 1.83 -13.69
CA PRO A 20 -19.00 0.66 -14.13
C PRO A 20 -20.07 0.19 -13.13
N TYR A 21 -20.38 1.02 -12.13
CA TYR A 21 -21.35 0.78 -11.09
C TYR A 21 -22.06 2.08 -10.71
N LEU A 22 -23.25 1.91 -10.14
CA LEU A 22 -24.05 2.98 -9.58
C LEU A 22 -23.75 3.13 -8.08
N LEU A 23 -23.87 4.37 -7.61
CA LEU A 23 -23.86 4.70 -6.18
C LEU A 23 -25.27 5.09 -5.76
N TYR A 24 -25.66 4.67 -4.56
CA TYR A 24 -27.04 4.83 -4.08
C TYR A 24 -27.11 5.83 -2.94
N THR A 25 -28.15 6.66 -2.96
CA THR A 25 -28.63 7.43 -1.80
C THR A 25 -30.06 6.98 -1.49
N ASP A 26 -30.68 7.58 -0.47
CA ASP A 26 -32.10 7.36 -0.15
C ASP A 26 -33.03 7.72 -1.34
N ASN A 27 -32.55 8.54 -2.28
CA ASN A 27 -33.33 9.02 -3.42
C ASN A 27 -33.15 8.18 -4.70
N GLY A 28 -32.27 7.17 -4.71
CA GLY A 28 -32.08 6.29 -5.86
C GLY A 28 -30.62 6.08 -6.27
N GLY A 29 -30.43 5.53 -7.47
CA GLY A 29 -29.12 5.24 -8.04
C GLY A 29 -28.58 6.38 -8.90
N TYR A 30 -27.26 6.59 -8.84
CA TYR A 30 -26.56 7.65 -9.54
C TYR A 30 -25.39 7.10 -10.34
N GLN A 31 -25.36 7.45 -11.62
CA GLN A 31 -24.25 7.23 -12.53
C GLN A 31 -23.25 8.37 -12.42
N VAL A 32 -21.99 8.02 -12.18
CA VAL A 32 -20.89 8.97 -12.09
C VAL A 32 -20.03 8.88 -13.34
N THR A 33 -19.74 10.02 -13.94
CA THR A 33 -18.80 10.16 -15.06
C THR A 33 -17.70 11.15 -14.69
N ILE A 34 -16.45 10.70 -14.76
CA ILE A 34 -15.26 11.47 -14.42
C ILE A 34 -14.54 11.86 -15.70
N TYR A 35 -14.32 13.15 -15.87
CA TYR A 35 -13.55 13.73 -16.96
C TYR A 35 -12.12 13.97 -16.51
N THR A 36 -11.15 13.62 -17.36
CA THR A 36 -9.73 13.81 -17.08
C THR A 36 -8.99 14.46 -18.24
N THR A 37 -8.13 15.42 -17.92
CA THR A 37 -7.23 16.09 -18.87
C THR A 37 -5.80 15.98 -18.35
N LEU A 38 -4.89 15.44 -19.17
CA LEU A 38 -3.50 15.19 -18.78
C LEU A 38 -3.36 14.35 -17.48
N GLY A 39 -4.30 13.43 -17.24
CA GLY A 39 -4.31 12.56 -16.05
C GLY A 39 -4.81 13.24 -14.76
N LYS A 40 -5.27 14.49 -14.83
CA LYS A 40 -5.93 15.19 -13.72
C LYS A 40 -7.43 15.22 -13.94
N ILE A 41 -8.21 15.11 -12.87
CA ILE A 41 -9.68 15.26 -12.95
C ILE A 41 -9.98 16.71 -13.36
N SER A 42 -10.67 16.87 -14.49
CA SER A 42 -11.12 18.14 -15.06
C SER A 42 -12.62 18.36 -14.88
N GLY A 43 -13.37 17.32 -14.49
CA GLY A 43 -14.80 17.43 -14.24
C GLY A 43 -15.42 16.14 -13.71
N ILE A 44 -16.55 16.27 -13.02
CA ILE A 44 -17.36 15.15 -12.55
C ILE A 44 -18.83 15.45 -12.87
N VAL A 45 -19.51 14.53 -13.55
CA VAL A 45 -20.96 14.58 -13.78
C VAL A 45 -21.60 13.48 -12.95
N ILE A 46 -22.67 13.84 -12.23
CA ILE A 46 -23.46 12.91 -11.42
C ILE A 46 -24.91 12.99 -11.91
N GLN A 47 -25.40 11.89 -12.44
CA GLN A 47 -26.73 11.79 -13.02
C GLN A 47 -27.52 10.69 -12.34
N HIS A 48 -28.76 11.00 -11.97
CA HIS A 48 -29.71 10.00 -11.53
C HIS A 48 -29.98 8.98 -12.65
N GLU A 49 -30.36 7.74 -12.32
CA GLU A 49 -30.73 6.70 -13.30
C GLU A 49 -31.77 7.18 -14.34
N SER A 50 -32.62 8.14 -13.96
CA SER A 50 -33.61 8.78 -14.86
C SER A 50 -33.02 9.80 -15.85
N GLY A 51 -31.69 10.01 -15.87
CA GLY A 51 -30.99 10.96 -16.75
C GLY A 51 -31.01 12.42 -16.29
N LYS A 52 -31.51 12.72 -15.09
CA LYS A 52 -31.50 14.07 -14.52
C LYS A 52 -30.20 14.31 -13.74
N THR A 53 -29.65 15.52 -13.79
CA THR A 53 -28.52 15.92 -12.94
C THR A 53 -28.94 15.88 -11.48
N ALA A 54 -28.07 15.33 -10.61
CA ALA A 54 -28.29 15.29 -9.18
C ALA A 54 -28.37 16.71 -8.58
N ASP A 55 -29.18 16.88 -7.53
CA ASP A 55 -29.20 18.12 -6.77
C ASP A 55 -27.93 18.30 -5.92
N GLU A 56 -27.83 19.41 -5.19
CA GLU A 56 -26.63 19.70 -4.40
C GLU A 56 -26.41 18.71 -3.25
N LYS A 57 -27.47 18.28 -2.56
CA LYS A 57 -27.36 17.34 -1.43
C LYS A 57 -27.00 15.94 -1.92
N GLU A 58 -27.63 15.52 -3.01
CA GLU A 58 -27.35 14.25 -3.67
C GLU A 58 -25.92 14.22 -4.21
N THR A 59 -25.47 15.30 -4.85
CA THR A 59 -24.09 15.47 -5.31
C THR A 59 -23.11 15.30 -4.16
N GLU A 60 -23.32 15.96 -3.03
CA GLU A 60 -22.44 15.85 -1.87
C GLU A 60 -22.39 14.43 -1.31
N ALA A 61 -23.54 13.76 -1.19
CA ALA A 61 -23.63 12.38 -0.70
C ALA A 61 -22.87 11.41 -1.62
N ILE A 62 -23.01 11.54 -2.94
CA ILE A 62 -22.30 10.70 -3.91
C ILE A 62 -20.79 10.99 -3.91
N LEU A 63 -20.40 12.27 -3.86
CA LEU A 63 -18.98 12.64 -3.74
C LEU A 63 -18.35 12.10 -2.45
N PHE A 64 -19.09 12.11 -1.35
CA PHE A 64 -18.64 11.52 -0.08
C PHE A 64 -18.33 10.04 -0.25
N GLN A 65 -19.25 9.27 -0.84
CA GLN A 65 -19.04 7.83 -1.10
C GLN A 65 -17.83 7.58 -2.00
N LEU A 66 -17.70 8.34 -3.10
CA LEU A 66 -16.55 8.21 -4.01
C LEU A 66 -15.22 8.45 -3.31
N GLN A 67 -15.12 9.51 -2.51
CA GLN A 67 -13.90 9.80 -1.78
C GLN A 67 -13.62 8.77 -0.69
N LYS A 68 -14.65 8.27 0.01
CA LYS A 68 -14.50 7.21 1.02
C LYS A 68 -13.94 5.93 0.38
N TYR A 69 -14.52 5.49 -0.73
CA TYR A 69 -14.05 4.30 -1.45
C TYR A 69 -12.62 4.49 -1.99
N TYR A 70 -12.30 5.68 -2.50
CA TYR A 70 -10.94 6.01 -2.93
C TYR A 70 -9.94 5.92 -1.76
N PHE A 71 -10.31 6.48 -0.61
CA PHE A 71 -9.48 6.54 0.58
C PHE A 71 -9.09 5.14 1.08
N TYR A 72 -10.04 4.19 1.12
CA TYR A 72 -9.80 2.80 1.57
C TYR A 72 -8.57 2.15 0.92
N PHE A 73 -8.30 2.44 -0.35
CA PHE A 73 -7.19 1.84 -1.09
C PHE A 73 -6.15 2.86 -1.54
N GLU A 74 -6.16 4.08 -1.00
CA GLU A 74 -5.21 5.13 -1.38
C GLU A 74 -3.77 4.68 -1.09
N TYR A 75 -3.53 4.15 0.10
CA TYR A 75 -2.19 3.72 0.50
C TYR A 75 -1.64 2.63 -0.44
N LEU A 76 -2.44 1.59 -0.72
CA LEU A 76 -2.10 0.53 -1.69
C LEU A 76 -1.71 1.15 -3.04
N ARG A 77 -2.50 2.08 -3.57
CA ARG A 77 -2.21 2.75 -4.85
C ARG A 77 -0.88 3.51 -4.83
N LYS A 78 -0.57 4.22 -3.74
CA LYS A 78 0.70 4.95 -3.60
C LYS A 78 1.89 3.98 -3.51
N ARG A 79 1.73 2.90 -2.76
CA ARG A 79 2.74 1.83 -2.65
C ARG A 79 3.03 1.20 -4.01
N LEU A 80 2.00 0.79 -4.75
CA LEU A 80 2.16 0.21 -6.09
C LEU A 80 2.87 1.16 -7.07
N ALA A 81 2.64 2.46 -6.96
CA ALA A 81 3.32 3.45 -7.80
C ALA A 81 4.84 3.56 -7.53
N LEU A 82 5.26 3.43 -6.27
CA LEU A 82 6.65 3.60 -5.84
C LEU A 82 7.45 2.29 -5.86
N VAL A 83 6.84 1.21 -5.36
CA VAL A 83 7.51 -0.09 -5.14
C VAL A 83 7.25 -1.03 -6.31
N LYS A 84 6.03 -1.02 -6.88
CA LYS A 84 5.56 -1.99 -7.90
C LYS A 84 5.63 -3.42 -7.37
N GLU A 85 5.73 -4.42 -8.25
CA GLU A 85 5.87 -5.86 -7.93
C GLU A 85 7.25 -6.24 -7.32
N LYS A 86 8.06 -5.25 -6.90
CA LYS A 86 9.41 -5.51 -6.40
C LYS A 86 9.41 -6.06 -4.98
N ASP A 87 8.40 -5.76 -4.18
CA ASP A 87 8.33 -6.22 -2.79
C ASP A 87 8.12 -7.73 -2.69
N SER A 88 7.18 -8.31 -3.44
CA SER A 88 6.97 -9.78 -3.48
C SER A 88 8.21 -10.53 -3.99
N SER A 89 8.83 -10.09 -5.09
CA SER A 89 10.05 -10.73 -5.60
C SER A 89 11.25 -10.60 -4.64
N ILE A 90 11.30 -9.52 -3.86
CA ILE A 90 12.33 -9.35 -2.82
C ILE A 90 12.02 -10.23 -1.60
N ALA A 91 10.75 -10.39 -1.22
CA ALA A 91 10.33 -11.27 -0.13
C ALA A 91 10.75 -12.73 -0.39
N GLU A 92 10.45 -13.27 -1.57
CA GLU A 92 10.88 -14.63 -1.97
C GLU A 92 12.40 -14.82 -1.88
N LYS A 93 13.17 -13.82 -2.33
CA LYS A 93 14.64 -13.88 -2.26
C LYS A 93 15.13 -13.81 -0.81
N ILE A 94 14.47 -13.03 0.03
CA ILE A 94 14.78 -12.89 1.44
C ILE A 94 14.50 -14.21 2.16
N GLU A 95 13.35 -14.84 1.92
CA GLU A 95 12.99 -16.13 2.50
C GLU A 95 14.13 -17.14 2.27
N VAL A 96 14.55 -17.32 1.02
CA VAL A 96 15.62 -18.26 0.64
C VAL A 96 16.97 -17.89 1.24
N GLN A 97 17.35 -16.61 1.22
CA GLN A 97 18.71 -16.18 1.61
C GLN A 97 18.86 -15.92 3.12
N SER A 98 17.77 -15.81 3.86
CA SER A 98 17.78 -15.56 5.31
C SER A 98 18.10 -16.80 6.14
N ALA A 99 18.07 -18.01 5.54
CA ALA A 99 18.36 -19.28 6.22
C ALA A 99 19.73 -19.29 6.94
N ILE A 100 20.73 -18.58 6.40
CA ILE A 100 22.06 -18.44 7.01
C ILE A 100 22.03 -17.76 8.39
N LEU A 101 20.99 -16.97 8.67
CA LEU A 101 20.79 -16.33 9.98
C LEU A 101 20.24 -17.30 11.03
N GLU A 102 19.76 -18.47 10.63
CA GLU A 102 19.21 -19.49 11.54
C GLU A 102 20.27 -20.45 12.08
N GLU A 103 21.49 -20.39 11.54
CA GLU A 103 22.53 -21.34 11.87
C GLU A 103 23.06 -21.13 13.28
N GLN A 104 22.85 -22.15 14.10
CA GLN A 104 23.37 -22.20 15.46
C GLN A 104 24.90 -22.14 15.41
N VAL A 105 25.49 -21.31 16.29
CA VAL A 105 26.95 -21.18 16.49
C VAL A 105 27.71 -20.44 15.38
N LEU A 106 27.03 -19.87 14.36
CA LEU A 106 27.71 -19.07 13.34
C LEU A 106 28.20 -17.72 13.89
N PHE A 107 27.41 -17.10 14.76
CA PHE A 107 27.62 -15.76 15.28
C PHE A 107 28.16 -15.81 16.71
N ASP A 108 29.08 -14.88 17.03
CA ASP A 108 29.52 -14.68 18.40
C ASP A 108 28.43 -14.01 19.27
N GLU A 109 28.58 -14.06 20.59
CA GLU A 109 27.63 -13.50 21.56
C GLU A 109 27.33 -12.00 21.33
N LYS A 110 28.28 -11.27 20.72
CA LYS A 110 28.15 -9.83 20.49
C LYS A 110 27.30 -9.51 19.27
N ILE A 111 27.40 -10.32 18.20
CA ILE A 111 26.65 -10.10 16.96
C ILE A 111 25.35 -10.90 16.91
N GLN A 112 25.22 -12.01 17.65
CA GLN A 112 24.04 -12.88 17.67
C GLN A 112 22.74 -12.09 17.90
N PRO A 113 22.61 -11.16 18.88
CA PRO A 113 21.37 -10.40 19.06
C PRO A 113 20.97 -9.56 17.85
N LYS A 114 21.95 -9.08 17.07
CA LYS A 114 21.71 -8.30 15.84
C LYS A 114 21.35 -9.20 14.68
N ALA A 115 21.93 -10.40 14.59
CA ALA A 115 21.54 -11.41 13.63
C ALA A 115 20.10 -11.87 13.87
N ASP A 116 19.71 -12.11 15.12
CA ASP A 116 18.35 -12.49 15.52
C ASP A 116 17.33 -11.39 15.22
N ALA A 117 17.69 -10.13 15.50
CA ALA A 117 16.85 -8.97 15.15
C ALA A 117 16.70 -8.82 13.63
N LEU A 118 17.77 -9.02 12.86
CA LEU A 118 17.71 -9.00 11.39
C LEU A 118 16.84 -10.14 10.87
N LYS A 119 17.01 -11.35 11.39
CA LYS A 119 16.18 -12.51 11.05
C LYS A 119 14.71 -12.21 11.30
N THR A 120 14.38 -11.71 12.48
CA THR A 120 13.00 -11.37 12.86
C THR A 120 12.42 -10.33 11.91
N MET A 121 13.18 -9.28 11.59
CA MET A 121 12.74 -8.24 10.65
C MET A 121 12.50 -8.79 9.24
N LEU A 122 13.39 -9.63 8.72
CA LEU A 122 13.25 -10.24 7.41
C LEU A 122 12.07 -11.22 7.35
N HIS A 123 11.85 -11.99 8.40
CA HIS A 123 10.70 -12.87 8.52
C HIS A 123 9.39 -12.08 8.57
N VAL A 124 9.33 -11.00 9.37
CA VAL A 124 8.16 -10.11 9.37
C VAL A 124 7.97 -9.45 8.01
N PHE A 125 9.03 -9.04 7.33
CA PHE A 125 8.94 -8.44 6.00
C PHE A 125 8.23 -9.38 5.01
N ASP A 126 8.71 -10.63 4.95
CA ASP A 126 8.18 -11.69 4.10
C ASP A 126 6.72 -12.01 4.43
N GLN A 127 6.42 -12.32 5.69
CA GLN A 127 5.08 -12.71 6.13
C GLN A 127 4.04 -11.61 5.90
N GLN A 128 4.39 -10.34 6.17
CA GLN A 128 3.47 -9.24 5.91
C GLN A 128 3.32 -8.95 4.42
N GLN A 129 4.36 -9.19 3.61
CA GLN A 129 4.24 -9.07 2.16
C GLN A 129 3.26 -10.10 1.60
N CYS A 130 3.40 -11.36 1.98
CA CYS A 130 2.49 -12.43 1.58
C CYS A 130 1.02 -12.09 1.92
N LYS A 131 0.76 -11.58 3.14
CA LYS A 131 -0.59 -11.14 3.53
C LYS A 131 -1.11 -10.00 2.65
N MET A 132 -0.28 -8.98 2.39
CA MET A 132 -0.67 -7.86 1.55
C MET A 132 -0.95 -8.28 0.10
N ASP A 133 -0.21 -9.26 -0.42
CA ASP A 133 -0.44 -9.81 -1.76
C ASP A 133 -1.81 -10.50 -1.84
N VAL A 134 -2.18 -11.29 -0.82
CA VAL A 134 -3.53 -11.88 -0.69
C VAL A 134 -4.60 -10.79 -0.60
N TYR A 135 -4.41 -9.78 0.26
CA TYR A 135 -5.38 -8.69 0.37
C TYR A 135 -5.52 -7.89 -0.92
N GLN A 136 -4.45 -7.73 -1.70
CA GLN A 136 -4.50 -7.06 -3.00
C GLN A 136 -5.31 -7.88 -4.02
N GLU A 137 -5.20 -9.22 -3.97
CA GLU A 137 -6.06 -10.11 -4.76
C GLU A 137 -7.53 -9.99 -4.31
N ASP A 138 -7.80 -10.03 -3.01
CA ASP A 138 -9.16 -9.85 -2.46
C ASP A 138 -9.78 -8.51 -2.86
N ILE A 139 -9.01 -7.42 -2.81
CA ILE A 139 -9.43 -6.09 -3.26
C ILE A 139 -9.74 -6.11 -4.77
N SER A 140 -8.94 -6.83 -5.56
CA SER A 140 -9.17 -6.95 -7.01
C SER A 140 -10.47 -7.71 -7.28
N LEU A 141 -10.70 -8.84 -6.60
CA LEU A 141 -11.92 -9.63 -6.67
C LEU A 141 -13.16 -8.83 -6.23
N LEU A 142 -13.04 -8.04 -5.16
CA LEU A 142 -14.12 -7.15 -4.71
C LEU A 142 -14.48 -6.12 -5.78
N ASN A 143 -13.48 -5.50 -6.40
CA ASN A 143 -13.72 -4.53 -7.49
C ASN A 143 -14.35 -5.20 -8.72
N GLU A 144 -13.97 -6.43 -9.05
CA GLU A 144 -14.59 -7.22 -10.11
C GLU A 144 -16.04 -7.59 -9.80
N LYS A 145 -16.32 -8.03 -8.56
CA LYS A 145 -17.67 -8.28 -8.07
C LYS A 145 -18.55 -7.03 -8.20
N ILE A 146 -18.07 -5.88 -7.72
CA ILE A 146 -18.75 -4.58 -7.81
C ILE A 146 -19.05 -4.21 -9.27
N LYS A 147 -18.10 -4.44 -10.17
CA LYS A 147 -18.28 -4.21 -11.60
C LYS A 147 -19.35 -5.11 -12.22
N LEU A 148 -19.39 -6.39 -11.85
CA LEU A 148 -20.37 -7.34 -12.36
C LEU A 148 -21.78 -7.06 -11.85
N GLN A 149 -21.92 -6.71 -10.57
CA GLN A 149 -23.22 -6.40 -9.97
C GLN A 149 -23.72 -4.98 -10.26
N GLN A 150 -22.85 -4.12 -10.81
CA GLN A 150 -23.14 -2.72 -11.21
C GLN A 150 -23.63 -1.81 -10.08
N LYS A 151 -23.36 -2.15 -8.83
CA LYS A 151 -23.67 -1.35 -7.64
C LYS A 151 -22.71 -1.67 -6.51
N ILE A 152 -22.66 -0.87 -5.45
CA ILE A 152 -21.95 -1.22 -4.21
C ILE A 152 -23.00 -1.52 -3.14
N THR A 153 -23.01 -2.74 -2.61
CA THR A 153 -23.92 -3.15 -1.53
C THR A 153 -23.34 -2.80 -0.16
N SER A 154 -24.13 -2.91 0.91
CA SER A 154 -23.65 -2.73 2.29
C SER A 154 -22.51 -3.70 2.62
N GLU A 155 -22.63 -4.95 2.19
CA GLU A 155 -21.61 -5.98 2.40
C GLU A 155 -20.30 -5.62 1.68
N ASP A 156 -20.36 -5.00 0.51
CA ASP A 156 -19.16 -4.58 -0.21
C ASP A 156 -18.46 -3.40 0.47
N TRP A 157 -19.22 -2.49 1.09
CA TRP A 157 -18.66 -1.40 1.89
C TRP A 157 -17.95 -1.92 3.13
N GLU A 158 -18.56 -2.87 3.84
CA GLU A 158 -17.97 -3.54 5.00
C GLU A 158 -16.70 -4.30 4.60
N ALA A 159 -16.77 -5.09 3.52
CA ALA A 159 -15.60 -5.81 3.00
C ALA A 159 -14.46 -4.86 2.58
N ALA A 160 -14.78 -3.74 1.92
CA ALA A 160 -13.77 -2.76 1.52
C ALA A 160 -13.11 -2.09 2.73
N GLU A 161 -13.89 -1.80 3.78
CA GLU A 161 -13.41 -1.25 5.04
C GLU A 161 -12.46 -2.23 5.76
N ASP A 162 -12.88 -3.48 5.92
CA ASP A 162 -12.09 -4.52 6.58
C ASP A 162 -10.78 -4.79 5.82
N LEU A 163 -10.84 -4.85 4.48
CA LEU A 163 -9.65 -5.00 3.64
C LEU A 163 -8.71 -3.79 3.76
N ALA A 164 -9.23 -2.57 3.81
CA ALA A 164 -8.41 -1.38 4.03
C ALA A 164 -7.66 -1.43 5.36
N ILE A 165 -8.35 -1.81 6.44
CA ILE A 165 -7.77 -1.94 7.78
C ILE A 165 -6.72 -3.06 7.82
N ALA A 166 -7.03 -4.23 7.25
CA ALA A 166 -6.12 -5.37 7.21
C ALA A 166 -4.85 -5.07 6.41
N PHE A 167 -5.00 -4.45 5.23
CA PHE A 167 -3.88 -4.02 4.41
C PHE A 167 -3.03 -2.97 5.12
N GLY A 168 -3.65 -1.91 5.64
CA GLY A 168 -2.96 -0.84 6.35
C GLY A 168 -2.18 -1.34 7.56
N THR A 169 -2.78 -2.24 8.35
CA THR A 169 -2.13 -2.85 9.53
C THR A 169 -0.92 -3.69 9.15
N SER A 170 -1.04 -4.50 8.10
CA SER A 170 0.07 -5.33 7.61
C SER A 170 1.21 -4.47 7.05
N ALA A 171 0.87 -3.42 6.30
CA ALA A 171 1.84 -2.46 5.79
C ALA A 171 2.57 -1.71 6.92
N TYR A 172 1.85 -1.32 7.97
CA TYR A 172 2.44 -0.66 9.13
C TYR A 172 3.39 -1.60 9.88
N ALA A 173 2.95 -2.83 10.15
CA ALA A 173 3.77 -3.86 10.79
C ALA A 173 5.07 -4.11 10.01
N GLN A 174 4.98 -4.27 8.68
CA GLN A 174 6.15 -4.40 7.83
C GLN A 174 7.11 -3.21 7.99
N SER A 175 6.57 -1.99 7.95
CA SER A 175 7.36 -0.76 7.96
C SER A 175 8.09 -0.53 9.29
N ILE A 176 7.46 -0.78 10.44
CA ILE A 176 8.10 -0.53 11.73
C ILE A 176 9.23 -1.53 12.01
N TYR A 177 9.12 -2.77 11.52
CA TYR A 177 10.19 -3.75 11.68
C TYR A 177 11.39 -3.38 10.82
N LEU A 178 11.17 -2.79 9.64
CA LEU A 178 12.22 -2.28 8.75
C LEU A 178 13.00 -1.07 9.30
N GLN A 179 12.52 -0.34 10.31
CA GLN A 179 13.18 0.91 10.79
C GLN A 179 14.67 0.73 11.13
N ASP A 180 15.04 -0.44 11.67
CA ASP A 180 16.42 -0.73 12.12
C ASP A 180 17.29 -1.39 11.04
N TYR A 181 16.78 -1.59 9.81
CA TYR A 181 17.47 -2.42 8.80
C TYR A 181 18.87 -1.92 8.49
N ARG A 182 19.06 -0.60 8.41
CA ARG A 182 20.36 0.02 8.08
C ARG A 182 21.40 -0.29 9.14
N SER A 183 21.05 -0.16 10.42
CA SER A 183 21.96 -0.46 11.53
C SER A 183 22.28 -1.94 11.64
N LEU A 184 21.27 -2.80 11.46
CA LEU A 184 21.43 -4.25 11.53
C LEU A 184 22.32 -4.77 10.39
N ARG A 185 22.04 -4.33 9.16
CA ARG A 185 22.86 -4.66 7.99
C ARG A 185 24.31 -4.19 8.16
N LYS A 186 24.53 -2.93 8.57
CA LYS A 186 25.89 -2.39 8.76
C LYS A 186 26.67 -3.18 9.81
N ALA A 187 26.03 -3.56 10.91
CA ALA A 187 26.65 -4.36 11.94
C ALA A 187 27.05 -5.75 11.42
N LEU A 188 26.15 -6.43 10.72
CA LEU A 188 26.43 -7.73 10.13
C LEU A 188 27.54 -7.64 9.08
N GLN A 189 27.48 -6.65 8.18
CA GLN A 189 28.50 -6.43 7.16
C GLN A 189 29.89 -6.22 7.76
N LYS A 190 29.99 -5.38 8.80
CA LYS A 190 31.25 -5.13 9.50
C LYS A 190 31.79 -6.42 10.12
N TRP A 191 30.94 -7.16 10.83
CA TRP A 191 31.32 -8.42 11.46
C TRP A 191 31.76 -9.47 10.42
N THR A 192 31.04 -9.61 9.31
CA THR A 192 31.41 -10.54 8.22
C THR A 192 32.77 -10.21 7.62
N ALA A 193 33.12 -8.91 7.50
CA ALA A 193 34.44 -8.48 7.05
C ALA A 193 35.54 -8.82 8.08
N GLU A 194 35.29 -8.61 9.36
CA GLU A 194 36.23 -8.92 10.45
C GLU A 194 36.49 -10.45 10.57
N GLN A 195 35.45 -11.26 10.40
CA GLN A 195 35.53 -12.73 10.53
C GLN A 195 35.78 -13.47 9.21
N GLN A 196 36.06 -12.76 8.11
CA GLN A 196 36.13 -13.34 6.76
C GLN A 196 37.12 -14.51 6.61
N LYS A 197 38.20 -14.52 7.39
CA LYS A 197 39.23 -15.59 7.38
C LYS A 197 38.88 -16.77 8.28
N GLN A 198 38.01 -16.58 9.26
CA GLN A 198 37.62 -17.59 10.25
C GLN A 198 36.35 -18.34 9.82
N LEU A 199 35.52 -17.71 8.98
CA LEU A 199 34.30 -18.30 8.46
C LEU A 199 34.57 -19.39 7.42
N PRO A 200 33.88 -20.55 7.49
CA PRO A 200 33.91 -21.55 6.44
C PRO A 200 33.51 -20.94 5.09
N ALA A 201 34.17 -21.37 4.00
CA ALA A 201 34.00 -20.77 2.68
C ALA A 201 32.53 -20.77 2.18
N ALA A 202 31.77 -21.83 2.48
CA ALA A 202 30.35 -21.94 2.16
C ALA A 202 29.51 -20.88 2.89
N LYS A 203 29.65 -20.79 4.22
CA LYS A 203 28.91 -19.84 5.07
C LYS A 203 29.22 -18.40 4.73
N ARG A 204 30.50 -18.11 4.47
CA ARG A 204 30.94 -16.79 3.97
C ARG A 204 30.26 -16.44 2.65
N ARG A 205 30.11 -17.39 1.72
CA ARG A 205 29.43 -17.15 0.44
C ARG A 205 27.95 -16.87 0.63
N GLU A 206 27.28 -17.59 1.51
CA GLU A 206 25.85 -17.40 1.84
C GLU A 206 25.61 -16.05 2.52
N LEU A 207 26.42 -15.70 3.53
CA LEU A 207 26.37 -14.37 4.16
C LEU A 207 26.58 -13.24 3.16
N ASN A 208 27.56 -13.37 2.25
CA ASN A 208 27.81 -12.35 1.22
C ASN A 208 26.65 -12.21 0.22
N LYS A 209 25.96 -13.32 -0.11
CA LYS A 209 24.74 -13.26 -0.93
C LYS A 209 23.65 -12.47 -0.21
N LEU A 210 23.37 -12.80 1.05
CA LEU A 210 22.40 -12.07 1.87
C LEU A 210 22.76 -10.59 1.99
N LEU A 211 24.00 -10.24 2.32
CA LEU A 211 24.44 -8.84 2.42
C LEU A 211 24.31 -8.07 1.10
N THR A 212 24.50 -8.76 -0.03
CA THR A 212 24.32 -8.19 -1.37
C THR A 212 22.84 -8.00 -1.67
N LEU A 213 21.97 -8.95 -1.32
CA LEU A 213 20.52 -8.79 -1.43
C LEU A 213 20.01 -7.61 -0.59
N LEU A 214 20.54 -7.43 0.61
CA LEU A 214 20.18 -6.33 1.51
C LEU A 214 20.82 -4.98 1.14
N SER A 215 21.59 -4.92 0.05
CA SER A 215 22.26 -3.69 -0.39
C SER A 215 21.27 -2.57 -0.72
N ASP A 216 21.77 -1.33 -0.73
CA ASP A 216 20.97 -0.14 -1.06
C ASP A 216 20.50 -0.14 -2.53
N THR A 217 21.08 -0.99 -3.37
CA THR A 217 20.69 -1.15 -4.78
C THR A 217 19.67 -2.26 -5.01
N ASN A 218 19.40 -3.09 -4.00
CA ASN A 218 18.52 -4.25 -4.07
C ASN A 218 17.35 -4.10 -3.08
N ALA A 219 17.25 -4.95 -2.05
CA ALA A 219 16.18 -4.89 -1.06
C ALA A 219 16.20 -3.58 -0.28
N GLY A 220 17.38 -2.99 -0.04
CA GLY A 220 17.51 -1.71 0.65
C GLY A 220 16.74 -0.57 -0.03
N LEU A 221 16.72 -0.51 -1.37
CA LEU A 221 15.92 0.47 -2.11
C LEU A 221 14.42 0.28 -1.89
N VAL A 222 13.97 -0.98 -1.90
CA VAL A 222 12.55 -1.33 -1.65
C VAL A 222 12.17 -0.96 -0.23
N PHE A 223 13.01 -1.28 0.75
CA PHE A 223 12.78 -0.92 2.15
C PHE A 223 12.70 0.59 2.34
N ASP A 224 13.58 1.35 1.69
CA ASP A 224 13.56 2.81 1.75
C ASP A 224 12.28 3.41 1.15
N HIS A 225 11.79 2.85 0.03
CA HIS A 225 10.51 3.27 -0.54
C HIS A 225 9.35 2.96 0.40
N ILE A 226 9.34 1.79 1.05
CA ILE A 226 8.31 1.42 2.04
C ILE A 226 8.37 2.37 3.24
N LEU A 227 9.55 2.62 3.79
CA LEU A 227 9.74 3.53 4.91
C LEU A 227 9.33 4.97 4.57
N SER A 228 9.54 5.41 3.33
CA SER A 228 9.11 6.75 2.86
C SER A 228 7.59 6.93 2.88
N LEU A 229 6.83 5.84 2.90
CA LEU A 229 5.37 5.84 2.92
C LEU A 229 4.78 5.81 4.34
N VAL A 230 5.57 5.56 5.38
CA VAL A 230 5.09 5.55 6.78
C VAL A 230 4.31 6.82 7.16
N PRO A 231 4.77 8.04 6.82
CA PRO A 231 4.01 9.25 7.16
C PRO A 231 2.59 9.29 6.59
N ARG A 232 2.31 8.54 5.52
CA ARG A 232 0.95 8.42 4.95
C ARG A 232 0.06 7.48 5.76
N LEU A 233 0.61 6.41 6.32
CA LEU A 233 -0.15 5.53 7.22
C LEU A 233 -0.45 6.24 8.54
N GLU A 234 0.51 7.00 9.05
CA GLU A 234 0.39 7.72 10.32
C GLU A 234 -0.35 9.06 10.18
N GLU A 235 -0.80 9.43 8.98
CA GLU A 235 -1.45 10.72 8.71
C GLU A 235 -2.74 10.83 9.56
N ASN A 236 -2.81 11.87 10.39
CA ASN A 236 -3.89 12.13 11.35
C ASN A 236 -4.05 11.09 12.48
N LEU A 237 -3.05 10.24 12.72
CA LEU A 237 -3.05 9.29 13.84
C LEU A 237 -2.18 9.76 15.00
N MET A 238 -2.63 9.52 16.24
CA MET A 238 -1.88 9.79 17.46
C MET A 238 -1.23 8.48 17.95
N LEU A 239 0.01 8.21 17.51
CA LEU A 239 0.72 6.98 17.84
C LEU A 239 1.90 7.25 18.78
N ASP A 240 2.04 6.45 19.82
CA ASP A 240 3.16 6.54 20.76
C ASP A 240 4.37 5.75 20.22
N LYS A 241 5.37 6.48 19.72
CA LYS A 241 6.56 5.91 19.07
C LYS A 241 7.54 5.26 20.04
N GLU A 242 7.42 5.51 21.34
CA GLU A 242 8.29 4.96 22.39
C GLU A 242 7.86 3.56 22.83
N ARG A 243 6.66 3.12 22.45
CA ARG A 243 6.17 1.77 22.74
C ARG A 243 6.91 0.70 21.96
N SER A 244 6.84 -0.52 22.48
CA SER A 244 7.32 -1.71 21.77
C SER A 244 6.66 -1.84 20.39
N LYS A 245 7.36 -2.43 19.42
CA LYS A 245 6.83 -2.63 18.05
C LYS A 245 5.46 -3.31 18.06
N ALA A 246 5.28 -4.34 18.88
CA ALA A 246 3.99 -5.05 19.01
C ALA A 246 2.87 -4.14 19.54
N ALA A 247 3.14 -3.34 20.57
CA ALA A 247 2.17 -2.40 21.11
C ALA A 247 1.82 -1.30 20.11
N ARG A 248 2.80 -0.81 19.34
CA ARG A 248 2.59 0.16 18.26
C ARG A 248 1.70 -0.38 17.14
N ILE A 249 1.84 -1.66 16.75
CA ILE A 249 0.96 -2.29 15.75
C ILE A 249 -0.48 -2.35 16.26
N SER A 250 -0.65 -2.77 17.52
CA SER A 250 -1.99 -2.86 18.12
C SER A 250 -2.66 -1.49 18.25
N GLU A 251 -1.91 -0.47 18.65
CA GLU A 251 -2.39 0.91 18.70
C GLU A 251 -2.73 1.44 17.31
N PHE A 252 -1.86 1.20 16.32
CA PHE A 252 -2.12 1.55 14.93
C PHE A 252 -3.40 0.92 14.42
N GLN A 253 -3.60 -0.38 14.61
CA GLN A 253 -4.81 -1.08 14.16
C GLN A 253 -6.07 -0.45 14.75
N LYS A 254 -6.03 -0.05 16.03
CA LYS A 254 -7.15 0.62 16.70
C LYS A 254 -7.40 2.02 16.14
N GLU A 255 -6.38 2.87 16.12
CA GLU A 255 -6.49 4.27 15.69
C GLU A 255 -6.83 4.36 14.20
N PHE A 256 -6.14 3.61 13.36
CA PHE A 256 -6.40 3.54 11.92
C PHE A 256 -7.77 2.93 11.64
N GLY A 257 -8.16 1.86 12.34
CA GLY A 257 -9.49 1.28 12.20
C GLY A 257 -10.61 2.28 12.52
N ASN A 258 -10.45 3.08 13.58
CA ASN A 258 -11.38 4.17 13.90
C ASN A 258 -11.36 5.27 12.82
N TYR A 259 -10.17 5.66 12.35
CA TYR A 259 -10.03 6.66 11.31
C TYR A 259 -10.73 6.23 10.01
N VAL A 260 -10.60 4.96 9.61
CA VAL A 260 -11.26 4.41 8.43
C VAL A 260 -12.79 4.41 8.60
N LYS A 261 -13.28 3.93 9.75
CA LYS A 261 -14.72 3.88 10.08
C LYS A 261 -15.38 5.24 10.03
N PHE A 262 -14.74 6.23 10.65
CA PHE A 262 -15.28 7.58 10.81
C PHE A 262 -14.72 8.58 9.80
N TYR A 263 -14.09 8.09 8.72
CA TYR A 263 -13.49 8.95 7.70
C TYR A 263 -14.53 9.90 7.10
N LYS A 264 -14.24 11.20 7.17
CA LYS A 264 -15.06 12.29 6.61
C LYS A 264 -14.25 13.06 5.56
N PRO A 265 -14.39 12.73 4.27
CA PRO A 265 -13.66 13.42 3.21
C PRO A 265 -13.98 14.92 3.14
N ASP A 266 -12.98 15.73 2.84
CA ASP A 266 -13.16 17.13 2.45
C ASP A 266 -13.68 17.20 1.01
N ILE A 267 -15.00 17.31 0.87
CA ILE A 267 -15.66 17.36 -0.42
C ILE A 267 -15.55 18.73 -1.11
N ALA A 268 -15.08 19.78 -0.44
CA ALA A 268 -15.09 21.14 -0.99
C ALA A 268 -14.26 21.27 -2.28
N LYS A 269 -13.09 20.63 -2.32
CA LYS A 269 -12.19 20.65 -3.49
C LYS A 269 -12.78 19.89 -4.68
N VAL A 270 -13.48 18.79 -4.43
CA VAL A 270 -14.06 17.95 -5.48
C VAL A 270 -15.40 18.50 -5.96
N LYS A 271 -16.16 19.15 -5.08
CA LYS A 271 -17.41 19.86 -5.42
C LYS A 271 -17.17 20.93 -6.47
N ALA A 272 -16.05 21.64 -6.42
CA ALA A 272 -15.66 22.62 -7.44
C ALA A 272 -15.43 22.01 -8.85
N LEU A 273 -15.27 20.69 -8.95
CA LEU A 273 -15.10 19.97 -10.21
C LEU A 273 -16.43 19.42 -10.76
N VAL A 274 -17.53 19.56 -10.03
CA VAL A 274 -18.85 19.06 -10.48
C VAL A 274 -19.38 19.91 -11.63
N ARG A 275 -19.78 19.24 -12.71
CA ARG A 275 -20.45 19.82 -13.87
C ARG A 275 -21.94 19.48 -13.78
N LYS A 276 -22.79 20.46 -14.07
CA LYS A 276 -24.26 20.30 -14.05
C LYS A 276 -24.80 20.09 -15.46
#